data_AF-A0A259IY14-F1
#
_entry.id   AF-A0A259IY14-F1
#
_cell.length_a   1.000
_cell.length_b   1.000
_cell.length_c   1.000
_cell.angle_alpha   90.00
_cell.angle_beta   90.00
_cell.angle_gamma   90.00
#
_symmetry.space_group_name_H-M   'P 1'
#
loop_
_entity.id
_entity.type
_entity.pdbx_description
1 polymer ?
#
loop_
_entity_poly.entity_id
_entity_poly.type
_entity_poly.pdbx_seq_one_letter_code
_entity_poly.pdbx_strand_id
1 'polypeptide(L)'
;MSDDPLSPRPVDRALDPSFRFGQSMEPNYSGVTSFLRRRYARDGGGAEVVVWGIPLDVTVSNRPGTRFGPRAIRAASEIMDGDPLYPFGIDPFEAMEVADAGDCVFDYGLPYSIPGAIEAQAKQHYARGSHLVTLGGDHFLTYPVLRALVDRIGEPVALIQFDAHQDTWDDDGTRVDHGTMITRAVKDGLIRVDRSVQVG
;
A
#
# COMPACT_ATOMS: atom_id res chain seq x y z
N MET A 1 0.87 4.22 32.42
CA MET A 1 -0.13 5.29 32.18
C MET A 1 -0.84 5.57 33.49
N SER A 2 -1.51 6.71 33.65
CA SER A 2 -2.35 6.95 34.83
C SER A 2 -3.51 5.95 34.85
N ASP A 3 -3.76 5.29 35.98
CA ASP A 3 -4.92 4.40 36.15
C ASP A 3 -6.21 5.19 36.44
N ASP A 4 -6.12 6.52 36.52
CA ASP A 4 -7.27 7.40 36.69
C ASP A 4 -8.12 7.46 35.41
N PRO A 5 -9.38 6.98 35.43
CA PRO A 5 -10.26 6.96 34.26
C PRO A 5 -10.66 8.37 33.78
N LEU A 6 -10.44 9.41 34.57
CA LEU A 6 -10.71 10.81 34.21
C LEU A 6 -9.51 11.49 33.54
N SER A 7 -8.34 10.88 33.63
CA SER A 7 -7.13 11.39 32.96
C SER A 7 -7.24 11.15 31.45
N PRO A 8 -7.02 12.18 30.60
CA PRO A 8 -7.08 12.01 29.17
C PRO A 8 -5.98 11.04 28.71
N ARG A 9 -6.36 10.05 27.90
CA ARG A 9 -5.39 9.19 27.22
C ARG A 9 -4.77 9.95 26.05
N PRO A 10 -3.48 9.69 25.74
CA PRO A 10 -2.87 10.27 24.54
C PRO A 10 -3.65 9.81 23.29
N VAL A 11 -3.79 10.72 22.34
CA VAL A 11 -4.40 10.51 21.01
C VAL A 11 -3.52 11.16 19.95
N ASP A 12 -3.74 10.80 18.69
CA ASP A 12 -3.09 11.37 17.51
C ASP A 12 -1.57 11.17 17.45
N ARG A 13 -1.04 10.07 18.01
CA ARG A 13 0.37 9.66 17.90
C ARG A 13 0.84 9.48 16.47
N ALA A 14 -0.08 9.19 15.55
CA ALA A 14 0.22 9.18 14.12
C ALA A 14 0.77 10.54 13.62
N LEU A 15 0.48 11.64 14.31
CA LEU A 15 1.01 12.96 14.00
C LEU A 15 2.34 13.27 14.70
N ASP A 16 2.78 12.45 15.66
CA ASP A 16 4.04 12.61 16.38
C ASP A 16 5.21 12.10 15.52
N PRO A 17 6.14 12.98 15.06
CA PRO A 17 7.29 12.59 14.27
C PRO A 17 8.21 11.57 14.95
N SER A 18 8.19 11.52 16.29
CA SER A 18 9.04 10.65 17.11
C SER A 18 8.46 9.25 17.32
N PHE A 19 7.19 9.03 17.00
CA PHE A 19 6.53 7.72 17.12
C PHE A 19 6.95 6.79 15.96
N ARG A 20 8.14 6.20 16.08
CA ARG A 20 8.73 5.34 15.03
C ARG A 20 8.50 3.84 15.24
N PHE A 21 8.37 3.41 16.49
CA PHE A 21 8.29 2.00 16.87
C PHE A 21 7.21 1.77 17.93
N GLY A 22 6.81 0.50 18.06
CA GLY A 22 5.88 -0.01 19.05
C GLY A 22 4.40 0.25 18.71
N GLN A 23 3.53 -0.36 19.49
CA GLN A 23 2.08 -0.21 19.34
C GLN A 23 1.61 1.19 19.73
N SER A 24 0.51 1.62 19.13
CA SER A 24 -0.26 2.73 19.68
C SER A 24 -1.29 2.15 20.67
N MET A 25 -1.68 2.99 21.62
CA MET A 25 -2.56 2.64 22.74
C MET A 25 -3.78 3.58 22.78
N GLU A 26 -4.11 4.14 21.62
CA GLU A 26 -5.20 5.09 21.47
C GLU A 26 -6.55 4.38 21.54
N PRO A 27 -7.62 5.04 22.02
CA PRO A 27 -8.95 4.48 21.92
C PRO A 27 -9.36 4.30 20.45
N ASN A 28 -9.72 3.07 20.06
CA ASN A 28 -10.01 2.67 18.68
C ASN A 28 -11.07 3.52 17.97
N TYR A 29 -11.93 4.23 18.70
CA TYR A 29 -12.99 5.09 18.15
C TYR A 29 -12.55 6.55 17.91
N SER A 30 -11.27 6.87 18.14
CA SER A 30 -10.74 8.25 18.13
C SER A 30 -9.38 8.32 17.41
N GLY A 31 -8.77 9.50 17.39
CA GLY A 31 -7.42 9.68 16.86
C GLY A 31 -7.35 9.73 15.33
N VAL A 32 -6.25 10.26 14.82
CA VAL A 32 -5.93 10.31 13.39
C VAL A 32 -5.86 8.91 12.78
N THR A 33 -6.47 8.76 11.61
CA THR A 33 -6.73 7.48 10.94
C THR A 33 -5.67 7.16 9.89
N SER A 34 -4.41 7.05 10.32
CA SER A 34 -3.37 6.39 9.51
C SER A 34 -3.51 4.87 9.59
N PHE A 35 -2.88 4.15 8.66
CA PHE A 35 -2.87 2.69 8.66
C PHE A 35 -2.24 2.16 9.96
N LEU A 36 -2.99 1.33 10.70
CA LEU A 36 -2.57 0.75 11.99
C LEU A 36 -1.97 1.79 12.97
N ARG A 37 -2.51 3.01 12.95
CA ARG A 37 -2.02 4.18 13.73
C ARG A 37 -0.55 4.50 13.53
N ARG A 38 0.07 4.06 12.43
CA ARG A 38 1.48 4.36 12.12
C ARG A 38 1.67 5.85 11.90
N ARG A 39 2.86 6.34 12.20
CA ARG A 39 3.21 7.75 11.98
C ARG A 39 3.05 8.15 10.51
N TYR A 40 2.46 9.32 10.28
CA TYR A 40 2.45 9.94 8.97
C TYR A 40 3.84 10.44 8.61
N ALA A 41 4.34 10.02 7.45
CA ALA A 41 5.60 10.48 6.88
C ALA A 41 5.48 10.46 5.35
N ARG A 42 5.17 11.61 4.75
CA ARG A 42 4.88 11.69 3.30
C ARG A 42 5.99 11.10 2.42
N ASP A 43 7.25 11.27 2.82
CA ASP A 43 8.41 10.74 2.10
C ASP A 43 8.91 9.40 2.68
N GLY A 44 8.10 8.76 3.53
CA GLY A 44 8.43 7.56 4.28
C GLY A 44 9.27 7.82 5.54
N GLY A 45 9.92 8.99 5.69
CA GLY A 45 10.70 9.33 6.87
C GLY A 45 11.81 8.34 7.24
N GLY A 46 12.35 7.61 6.26
CA GLY A 46 13.38 6.59 6.45
C GLY A 46 12.87 5.25 7.01
N ALA A 47 11.56 5.03 7.04
CA ALA A 47 10.98 3.77 7.49
C ALA A 47 11.38 2.59 6.61
N GLU A 48 11.53 1.42 7.21
CA GLU A 48 11.81 0.15 6.51
C GLU A 48 10.64 -0.26 5.63
N VAL A 49 9.41 -0.04 6.10
CA VAL A 49 8.18 -0.26 5.34
C VAL A 49 7.40 1.04 5.24
N VAL A 50 6.95 1.35 4.03
CA VAL A 50 6.07 2.47 3.74
C VAL A 50 4.73 1.94 3.26
N VAL A 51 3.68 2.30 3.99
CA VAL A 51 2.29 2.09 3.58
C VAL A 51 1.86 3.26 2.72
N TRP A 52 1.35 2.97 1.52
CA TRP A 52 1.07 4.00 0.53
C TRP A 52 -0.22 3.71 -0.23
N GLY A 53 -1.21 4.59 -0.11
CA GLY A 53 -2.50 4.44 -0.81
C GLY A 53 -2.41 4.85 -2.27
N ILE A 54 -3.07 4.12 -3.17
CA ILE A 54 -3.17 4.49 -4.59
C ILE A 54 -4.65 4.52 -4.97
N PRO A 55 -5.36 5.65 -4.78
CA PRO A 55 -6.83 5.73 -4.91
C PRO A 55 -7.30 5.73 -6.38
N LEU A 56 -7.09 4.62 -7.08
CA LEU A 56 -7.39 4.42 -8.50
C LEU A 56 -8.67 3.62 -8.71
N ASP A 57 -9.54 4.02 -9.64
CA ASP A 57 -10.62 3.16 -10.15
C ASP A 57 -11.03 3.48 -11.59
N VAL A 58 -10.19 4.23 -12.32
CA VAL A 58 -10.51 4.65 -13.70
C VAL A 58 -10.37 3.50 -14.71
N THR A 59 -9.85 2.35 -14.28
CA THR A 59 -9.59 1.20 -15.15
C THR A 59 -10.57 0.05 -14.90
N VAL A 60 -11.52 0.22 -13.98
CA VAL A 60 -12.55 -0.78 -13.66
C VAL A 60 -13.45 -1.04 -14.86
N SER A 61 -13.75 -2.31 -15.12
CA SER A 61 -14.62 -2.73 -16.22
C SER A 61 -16.12 -2.74 -15.89
N ASN A 62 -16.51 -2.62 -14.61
CA ASN A 62 -17.91 -2.72 -14.19
C ASN A 62 -18.29 -1.70 -13.10
N ARG A 63 -17.94 -1.96 -11.84
CA ARG A 63 -18.37 -1.12 -10.69
C ARG A 63 -17.21 -0.27 -10.18
N PRO A 64 -17.33 1.08 -10.18
CA PRO A 64 -16.35 1.96 -9.55
C PRO A 64 -16.51 1.99 -8.03
N GLY A 65 -15.55 2.61 -7.34
CA GLY A 65 -15.56 2.79 -5.89
C GLY A 65 -14.25 2.44 -5.20
N THR A 66 -13.35 1.70 -5.86
CA THR A 66 -12.05 1.31 -5.28
C THR A 66 -11.15 2.52 -5.02
N ARG A 67 -11.39 3.69 -5.64
CA ARG A 67 -10.70 4.94 -5.29
C ARG A 67 -10.83 5.35 -3.82
N PHE A 68 -11.88 4.88 -3.12
CA PHE A 68 -12.09 5.12 -1.69
C PHE A 68 -11.48 4.04 -0.80
N GLY A 69 -10.94 2.97 -1.39
CA GLY A 69 -10.33 1.81 -0.73
C GLY A 69 -9.25 2.18 0.28
N PRO A 70 -8.26 3.03 -0.04
CA PRO A 70 -7.18 3.34 0.90
C PRO A 70 -7.69 3.94 2.21
N ARG A 71 -8.70 4.83 2.14
CA ARG A 71 -9.32 5.43 3.33
C ARG A 71 -10.12 4.41 4.12
N ALA A 72 -10.89 3.56 3.44
CA ALA A 72 -11.69 2.52 4.07
C ALA A 72 -10.80 1.50 4.82
N ILE A 73 -9.67 1.11 4.23
CA ILE A 73 -8.71 0.19 4.85
C ILE A 73 -8.08 0.82 6.09
N ARG A 74 -7.64 2.09 6.02
CA ARG A 74 -7.11 2.80 7.20
C ARG A 74 -8.11 2.83 8.34
N ALA A 75 -9.36 3.19 8.06
CA ALA A 75 -10.42 3.20 9.06
C ALA A 75 -10.73 1.81 9.64
N ALA A 76 -10.74 0.77 8.81
CA ALA A 76 -10.94 -0.61 9.25
C ALA A 76 -9.78 -1.14 10.10
N SER A 77 -8.56 -0.62 9.88
CA SER A 77 -7.35 -1.05 10.58
C SER A 77 -7.26 -0.57 12.03
N GLU A 78 -8.11 0.38 12.45
CA GLU A 78 -8.06 1.01 13.77
C GLU A 78 -8.22 0.05 14.95
N ILE A 79 -8.92 -1.07 14.75
CA ILE A 79 -9.11 -2.10 15.77
C ILE A 79 -7.87 -2.98 15.97
N MET A 80 -6.93 -2.96 15.02
CA MET A 80 -5.75 -3.83 15.01
C MET A 80 -4.52 -3.15 15.64
N ASP A 81 -4.72 -2.05 16.36
CA ASP A 81 -3.67 -1.34 17.09
C ASP A 81 -3.70 -1.73 18.58
N GLY A 82 -2.53 -1.95 19.17
CA GLY A 82 -2.39 -2.21 20.62
C GLY A 82 -2.37 -3.67 21.07
N ASP A 83 -2.66 -4.64 20.20
CA ASP A 83 -2.62 -6.07 20.53
C ASP A 83 -1.56 -6.83 19.70
N PRO A 84 -0.81 -7.79 20.30
CA PRO A 84 0.05 -8.69 19.53
C PRO A 84 -0.77 -9.44 18.47
N LEU A 85 -0.24 -9.48 17.24
CA LEU A 85 -0.98 -10.00 16.09
C LEU A 85 -1.23 -11.51 16.21
N TYR A 86 -2.49 -11.92 16.17
CA TYR A 86 -2.88 -13.33 16.13
C TYR A 86 -2.60 -13.95 14.75
N PRO A 87 -2.17 -15.22 14.64
CA PRO A 87 -1.86 -16.18 15.71
C PRO A 87 -0.41 -16.09 16.23
N PHE A 88 0.35 -15.13 15.75
CA PHE A 88 1.81 -15.06 15.94
C PHE A 88 2.21 -14.58 17.35
N GLY A 89 1.35 -13.79 18.02
CA GLY A 89 1.62 -13.26 19.35
C GLY A 89 2.76 -12.25 19.38
N ILE A 90 3.05 -11.58 18.26
CA ILE A 90 4.14 -10.61 18.11
C ILE A 90 3.59 -9.22 17.79
N ASP A 91 4.27 -8.18 18.27
CA ASP A 91 4.17 -6.85 17.71
C ASP A 91 5.29 -6.67 16.66
N PRO A 92 4.99 -6.62 15.35
CA PRO A 92 6.01 -6.38 14.35
C PRO A 92 6.62 -4.97 14.48
N PHE A 93 5.91 -4.01 15.08
CA PHE A 93 6.34 -2.62 15.18
C PHE A 93 7.38 -2.38 16.27
N GLU A 94 7.62 -3.33 17.18
CA GLU A 94 8.73 -3.26 18.13
C GLU A 94 10.10 -3.22 17.44
N ALA A 95 10.22 -3.92 16.31
CA ALA A 95 11.49 -4.13 15.62
C ALA A 95 11.51 -3.60 14.18
N MET A 96 10.37 -3.21 13.61
CA MET A 96 10.25 -2.76 12.23
C MET A 96 9.62 -1.37 12.18
N GLU A 97 10.33 -0.40 11.63
CA GLU A 97 9.77 0.93 11.43
C GLU A 97 8.81 0.93 10.24
N VAL A 98 7.57 1.34 10.50
CA VAL A 98 6.52 1.48 9.49
C VAL A 98 5.95 2.89 9.51
N ALA A 99 5.87 3.52 8.34
CA ALA A 99 5.25 4.83 8.18
C ALA A 99 4.10 4.78 7.16
N ASP A 100 3.06 5.56 7.41
CA ASP A 100 2.01 5.83 6.42
C ASP A 100 2.43 7.06 5.59
N ALA A 101 2.64 6.89 4.29
CA ALA A 101 3.03 7.98 3.39
C ALA A 101 1.84 8.77 2.84
N GLY A 102 0.62 8.45 3.27
CA GLY A 102 -0.58 8.99 2.66
C GLY A 102 -0.81 8.35 1.29
N ASP A 103 -1.19 9.17 0.31
CA ASP A 103 -1.68 8.67 -0.98
C ASP A 103 -0.84 9.16 -2.16
N CYS A 104 -0.80 8.34 -3.21
CA CYS A 104 -0.32 8.68 -4.53
C CYS A 104 -1.17 9.80 -5.12
N VAL A 105 -0.51 10.82 -5.67
CA VAL A 105 -1.18 11.92 -6.36
C VAL A 105 -1.00 11.77 -7.87
N PHE A 106 -2.09 11.76 -8.61
CA PHE A 106 -2.09 11.79 -10.07
C PHE A 106 -3.27 12.62 -10.58
N ASP A 107 -3.17 13.11 -11.80
CA ASP A 107 -4.25 13.83 -12.46
C ASP A 107 -5.26 12.82 -13.04
N TYR A 108 -6.42 12.70 -12.39
CA TYR A 108 -7.50 11.82 -12.84
C TYR A 108 -8.07 12.23 -14.21
N GLY A 109 -7.87 13.47 -14.64
CA GLY A 109 -8.26 13.97 -15.96
C GLY A 109 -7.32 13.51 -17.09
N LEU A 110 -6.16 12.94 -16.75
CA LEU A 110 -5.15 12.45 -17.70
C LEU A 110 -4.86 10.97 -17.47
N PRO A 111 -5.81 10.05 -17.74
CA PRO A 111 -5.70 8.63 -17.38
C PRO A 111 -4.47 7.93 -17.94
N TYR A 112 -4.04 8.29 -19.16
CA TYR A 112 -2.83 7.73 -19.77
C TYR A 112 -1.52 8.14 -19.08
N SER A 113 -1.54 9.20 -18.26
CA SER A 113 -0.36 9.63 -17.49
C SER A 113 -0.26 8.95 -16.12
N ILE A 114 -1.36 8.37 -15.63
CA ILE A 114 -1.46 7.73 -14.31
C ILE A 114 -0.39 6.63 -14.10
N PRO A 115 -0.12 5.70 -15.04
CA PRO A 115 0.90 4.68 -14.83
C PRO A 115 2.28 5.28 -14.55
N GLY A 116 2.67 6.32 -15.30
CA GLY A 116 3.95 7.01 -15.11
C GLY A 116 4.00 7.80 -13.80
N ALA A 117 2.87 8.39 -13.37
CA ALA A 117 2.78 9.11 -12.10
C ALA A 117 2.93 8.17 -10.89
N ILE A 118 2.29 6.99 -10.94
CA ILE A 118 2.41 5.96 -9.89
C ILE A 118 3.85 5.42 -9.86
N GLU A 119 4.40 5.05 -11.01
CA GLU A 119 5.77 4.53 -11.10
C GLU A 119 6.79 5.53 -10.56
N ALA A 120 6.71 6.81 -10.93
CA ALA A 120 7.64 7.84 -10.48
C ALA A 120 7.62 8.03 -8.96
N GLN A 121 6.44 8.00 -8.34
CA GLN A 121 6.31 8.11 -6.88
C GLN A 121 6.76 6.83 -6.17
N ALA A 122 6.44 5.64 -6.70
CA ALA A 122 6.95 4.38 -6.18
C ALA A 122 8.48 4.34 -6.17
N LYS A 123 9.14 4.82 -7.25
CA LYS A 123 10.61 4.96 -7.32
C LYS A 123 11.17 5.85 -6.22
N GLN A 124 10.48 6.93 -5.84
CA GLN A 124 10.94 7.81 -4.75
C GLN A 124 10.96 7.10 -3.40
N HIS A 125 9.96 6.26 -3.11
CA HIS A 125 9.94 5.45 -1.89
C HIS A 125 11.03 4.37 -1.93
N TYR A 126 11.15 3.67 -3.05
CA TYR A 126 12.17 2.64 -3.24
C TYR A 126 13.60 3.18 -3.17
N ALA A 127 13.87 4.38 -3.67
CA ALA A 127 15.18 5.04 -3.60
C ALA A 127 15.62 5.32 -2.16
N ARG A 128 14.68 5.32 -1.20
CA ARG A 128 14.96 5.52 0.23
C ARG A 128 15.20 4.20 0.97
N GLY A 129 15.20 3.07 0.25
CA GLY A 129 15.42 1.74 0.82
C GLY A 129 14.16 1.04 1.31
N SER A 130 13.02 1.72 1.39
CA SER A 130 11.78 1.18 1.95
C SER A 130 11.17 0.07 1.10
N HIS A 131 10.54 -0.91 1.74
CA HIS A 131 9.56 -1.78 1.10
C HIS A 131 8.19 -1.07 1.02
N LEU A 132 7.40 -1.39 0.00
CA LEU A 132 6.07 -0.79 -0.17
C LEU A 132 4.97 -1.79 0.19
N VAL A 133 4.03 -1.32 1.00
CA VAL A 133 2.70 -1.93 1.19
C VAL A 133 1.70 -0.97 0.58
N THR A 134 1.18 -1.29 -0.60
CA THR A 134 0.25 -0.41 -1.30
C THR A 134 -1.19 -0.71 -0.93
N LEU A 135 -1.95 0.33 -0.57
CA LEU A 135 -3.39 0.20 -0.31
C LEU A 135 -4.14 0.53 -1.58
N GLY A 136 -4.92 -0.44 -2.03
CA GLY A 136 -5.48 -0.42 -3.37
C GLY A 136 -6.58 0.61 -3.57
N GLY A 137 -6.49 1.19 -4.75
CA GLY A 137 -7.59 1.22 -5.70
C GLY A 137 -7.65 -0.08 -6.52
N ASP A 138 -8.13 -0.01 -7.76
CA ASP A 138 -8.23 -1.15 -8.67
C ASP A 138 -6.88 -1.83 -8.96
N HIS A 139 -6.92 -3.03 -9.53
CA HIS A 139 -5.77 -3.90 -9.64
C HIS A 139 -4.70 -3.39 -10.62
N PHE A 140 -5.03 -2.42 -11.49
CA PHE A 140 -4.08 -1.87 -12.45
C PHE A 140 -2.86 -1.23 -11.77
N LEU A 141 -3.02 -0.65 -10.57
CA LEU A 141 -1.93 -0.02 -9.81
C LEU A 141 -0.72 -0.93 -9.60
N THR A 142 -0.91 -2.26 -9.62
CA THR A 142 0.14 -3.26 -9.43
C THR A 142 1.21 -3.14 -10.51
N TYR A 143 0.83 -2.91 -11.77
CA TYR A 143 1.78 -2.84 -12.88
C TYR A 143 2.82 -1.71 -12.76
N PRO A 144 2.45 -0.43 -12.58
CA PRO A 144 3.44 0.63 -12.39
C PRO A 144 4.26 0.51 -11.10
N VAL A 145 3.68 -0.05 -10.02
CA VAL A 145 4.43 -0.34 -8.78
C VAL A 145 5.47 -1.43 -9.01
N LEU A 146 5.10 -2.48 -9.75
CA LEU A 146 5.99 -3.58 -10.13
C LEU A 146 7.13 -3.10 -11.03
N ARG A 147 6.84 -2.23 -12.00
CA ARG A 147 7.89 -1.59 -12.83
C ARG A 147 8.92 -0.87 -11.98
N ALA A 148 8.49 -0.07 -11.01
CA ALA A 148 9.39 0.61 -10.11
C ALA A 148 10.19 -0.36 -9.21
N LEU A 149 9.60 -1.48 -8.80
CA LEU A 149 10.28 -2.51 -8.00
C LEU A 149 11.37 -3.23 -8.81
N VAL A 150 11.04 -3.68 -10.02
CA VAL A 150 11.98 -4.37 -10.92
C VAL A 150 13.11 -3.44 -11.33
N ASP A 151 12.85 -2.15 -11.56
CA ASP A 151 13.88 -1.14 -11.81
C ASP A 151 14.87 -1.02 -10.64
N ARG A 152 14.38 -1.09 -9.39
CA ARG A 152 15.25 -1.11 -8.20
C ARG A 152 16.04 -2.41 -8.06
N ILE A 153 15.41 -3.56 -8.27
CA ILE A 153 16.00 -4.88 -8.02
C ILE A 153 16.96 -5.28 -9.16
N GLY A 154 16.68 -4.85 -10.39
CA GLY A 154 17.47 -5.17 -11.59
C GLY A 154 17.12 -6.50 -12.24
N GLU A 155 16.10 -7.22 -11.76
CA GLU A 155 15.65 -8.49 -12.32
C GLU A 155 14.13 -8.72 -12.13
N PRO A 156 13.50 -9.61 -12.93
CA PRO A 156 12.09 -9.93 -12.81
C PRO A 156 11.79 -10.63 -11.47
N VAL A 157 10.60 -10.42 -10.90
CA VAL A 157 10.21 -10.96 -9.59
C VAL A 157 9.18 -12.09 -9.72
N ALA A 158 9.11 -12.96 -8.71
CA ALA A 158 8.00 -13.91 -8.59
C ALA A 158 6.73 -13.19 -8.11
N LEU A 159 5.57 -13.56 -8.66
CA LEU A 159 4.26 -13.05 -8.26
C LEU A 159 3.48 -14.12 -7.51
N ILE A 160 2.97 -13.78 -6.34
CA ILE A 160 1.91 -14.54 -5.66
C ILE A 160 0.66 -13.66 -5.72
N GLN A 161 -0.31 -14.06 -6.54
CA GLN A 161 -1.54 -13.31 -6.76
C GLN A 161 -2.72 -14.06 -6.15
N PHE A 162 -3.40 -13.41 -5.21
CA PHE A 162 -4.68 -13.87 -4.70
C PHE A 162 -5.79 -13.08 -5.37
N ASP A 163 -6.53 -13.74 -6.27
CA ASP A 163 -7.60 -13.08 -7.02
C ASP A 163 -8.55 -14.12 -7.59
N ALA A 164 -9.81 -13.76 -7.76
CA ALA A 164 -10.79 -14.54 -8.52
C ALA A 164 -10.55 -14.45 -10.04
N HIS A 165 -9.81 -13.44 -10.49
CA HIS A 165 -9.50 -13.19 -11.89
C HIS A 165 -8.00 -13.31 -12.16
N GLN A 166 -7.69 -13.85 -13.33
CA GLN A 166 -6.31 -14.02 -13.78
C GLN A 166 -5.63 -12.70 -14.15
N ASP A 167 -6.39 -11.70 -14.61
CA ASP A 167 -5.89 -10.41 -15.11
C ASP A 167 -4.79 -10.52 -16.19
N THR A 168 -4.80 -11.65 -16.90
CA THR A 168 -3.91 -12.03 -17.99
C THR A 168 -4.63 -12.08 -19.35
N TRP A 169 -5.64 -11.23 -19.57
CA TRP A 169 -6.23 -11.11 -20.90
C TRP A 169 -5.26 -10.46 -21.89
N ASP A 170 -5.56 -10.60 -23.18
CA ASP A 170 -4.72 -10.04 -24.24
C ASP A 170 -4.58 -8.53 -24.11
N ASP A 171 -3.34 -8.07 -24.30
CA ASP A 171 -2.97 -6.67 -24.12
C ASP A 171 -2.12 -6.15 -25.29
N ASP A 172 -2.47 -4.96 -25.78
CA ASP A 172 -1.99 -4.40 -27.06
C ASP A 172 -0.78 -3.46 -26.94
N GLY A 173 -0.44 -3.00 -25.74
CA GLY A 173 0.68 -2.05 -25.52
C GLY A 173 0.23 -0.73 -24.91
N THR A 174 -1.04 -0.40 -25.07
CA THR A 174 -1.51 1.00 -25.00
C THR A 174 -2.62 1.22 -23.97
N ARG A 175 -3.34 0.16 -23.60
CA ARG A 175 -4.46 0.23 -22.66
C ARG A 175 -4.00 0.38 -21.21
N VAL A 176 -4.83 1.06 -20.43
CA VAL A 176 -4.77 1.16 -18.97
C VAL A 176 -5.98 0.38 -18.45
N ASP A 177 -5.78 -0.90 -18.10
CA ASP A 177 -6.86 -1.86 -17.90
C ASP A 177 -6.52 -2.85 -16.76
N HIS A 178 -7.37 -2.91 -15.73
CA HIS A 178 -7.17 -3.80 -14.58
C HIS A 178 -7.28 -5.31 -14.90
N GLY A 179 -7.74 -5.69 -16.10
CA GLY A 179 -7.87 -7.10 -16.48
C GLY A 179 -6.73 -7.62 -17.39
N THR A 180 -5.77 -6.77 -17.76
CA THR A 180 -4.69 -7.13 -18.71
C THR A 180 -3.29 -6.85 -18.17
N MET A 181 -3.17 -6.16 -17.04
CA MET A 181 -1.90 -5.63 -16.54
C MET A 181 -0.89 -6.73 -16.17
N ILE A 182 -1.33 -7.95 -15.85
CA ILE A 182 -0.42 -9.08 -15.62
C ILE A 182 0.16 -9.57 -16.95
N THR A 183 -0.64 -9.65 -18.02
CA THR A 183 -0.12 -9.93 -19.38
C THR A 183 0.91 -8.90 -19.79
N ARG A 184 0.63 -7.61 -19.55
CA ARG A 184 1.61 -6.53 -19.77
C ARG A 184 2.89 -6.80 -19.00
N ALA A 185 2.79 -7.03 -17.69
CA ALA A 185 3.93 -7.24 -16.83
C ALA A 185 4.80 -8.44 -17.24
N VAL A 186 4.18 -9.54 -17.69
CA VAL A 186 4.91 -10.69 -18.25
C VAL A 186 5.60 -10.35 -19.57
N LYS A 187 4.90 -9.68 -20.50
CA LYS A 187 5.47 -9.25 -21.79
C LYS A 187 6.66 -8.30 -21.62
N ASP A 188 6.59 -7.43 -20.61
CA ASP A 188 7.65 -6.47 -20.28
C ASP A 188 8.78 -7.10 -19.44
N GLY A 189 8.73 -8.41 -19.19
CA GLY A 189 9.77 -9.12 -18.45
C GLY A 189 9.85 -8.74 -16.98
N LEU A 190 8.74 -8.33 -16.36
CA LEU A 190 8.71 -7.94 -14.94
C LEU A 190 8.47 -9.13 -14.00
N ILE A 191 7.87 -10.21 -14.53
CA ILE A 191 7.42 -11.36 -13.74
C ILE A 191 8.14 -12.64 -14.19
N ARG A 192 8.64 -13.40 -13.21
CA ARG A 192 9.13 -14.77 -13.37
C ARG A 192 7.97 -15.75 -13.37
N VAL A 193 7.44 -16.05 -14.55
CA VAL A 193 6.28 -16.95 -14.71
C VAL A 193 6.55 -18.35 -14.12
N ASP A 194 7.77 -18.88 -14.27
CA ASP A 194 8.17 -20.20 -13.75
C ASP A 194 8.18 -20.30 -12.22
N ARG A 195 8.11 -19.16 -11.52
CA ARG A 195 8.11 -19.04 -10.06
C ARG A 195 6.89 -18.32 -9.51
N SER A 196 5.89 -18.04 -10.35
CA SER A 196 4.69 -17.33 -9.96
C SER A 196 3.49 -18.25 -9.79
N VAL A 197 2.52 -17.84 -8.99
CA VAL A 197 1.29 -18.58 -8.73
C VAL A 197 0.10 -17.63 -8.61
N GLN A 198 -1.06 -18.06 -9.11
CA GLN A 198 -2.36 -17.42 -8.90
C GLN A 198 -3.23 -18.35 -8.05
N VAL A 199 -3.94 -17.79 -7.07
CA VAL A 199 -4.73 -18.54 -6.08
C VAL A 199 -6.08 -17.87 -5.86
N GLY A 200 -7.18 -18.61 -6.06
CA GLY A 200 -8.54 -18.11 -5.92
C GLY A 200 -9.36 -18.31 -7.18
#